data_AF-A0A0A8WLT3-F1
#
_entry.id   AF-A0A0A8WLT3-F1
#
_cell.length_a   1.000
_cell.length_b   1.000
_cell.length_c   1.000
_cell.angle_alpha   90.00
_cell.angle_beta   90.00
_cell.angle_gamma   90.00
#
_symmetry.space_group_name_H-M   'P 1'
#
loop_
_entity.id
_entity.type
_entity.pdbx_description
1 polymer ?
#
loop_
_entity_poly.entity_id
_entity_poly.type
_entity_poly.pdbx_seq_one_letter_code
_entity_poly.pdbx_strand_id
1 'polypeptide(L)'
;MENCVDSASVDNAFCPLVQRRADGAITQISVSPINIGSQKAEGIDFGVQYHQPIGEVDGHLRVSGTYLIGNRQQVISGDPTTLDIARGEIDNPKWRVNATPGITWGQFSLDWTLRYISKSHVDVQLSDEGRSDNDVSSRLYNDLYLTMDVNRDAQFYLGINNLFDVDPPYSAETFQGTGRGALFDNIGRYIYVGVNSKF
;
A
#
# COMPACT_ATOMS: atom_id res chain seq x y z
N MET A 1 -11.67 6.03 30.87
CA MET A 1 -11.31 5.98 32.30
C MET A 1 -10.05 5.15 32.48
N GLU A 2 -9.94 4.02 31.78
CA GLU A 2 -8.76 3.14 31.74
C GLU A 2 -7.46 3.95 31.56
N ASN A 3 -7.31 4.72 30.48
CA ASN A 3 -6.10 5.52 30.25
C ASN A 3 -5.79 6.63 31.28
N CYS A 4 -6.68 6.96 32.23
CA CYS A 4 -6.29 7.84 33.34
C CYS A 4 -5.48 7.07 34.40
N VAL A 5 -5.92 5.88 34.79
CA VAL A 5 -5.33 5.13 35.90
C VAL A 5 -4.44 3.97 35.46
N ASP A 6 -4.60 3.51 34.21
CA ASP A 6 -3.91 2.35 33.64
C ASP A 6 -2.77 2.76 32.68
N SER A 7 -2.58 4.06 32.45
CA SER A 7 -1.36 4.56 31.78
C SER A 7 -0.15 4.48 32.72
N ALA A 8 1.06 4.57 32.16
CA ALA A 8 2.32 4.51 32.92
C ALA A 8 2.43 5.52 34.08
N SER A 9 1.66 6.61 34.05
CA SER A 9 1.54 7.61 35.11
C SER A 9 0.13 8.19 35.12
N VAL A 10 -0.34 8.66 36.29
CA VAL A 10 -1.59 9.43 36.45
C VAL A 10 -1.43 10.91 36.07
N ASP A 11 -0.20 11.37 35.86
CA ASP A 11 0.08 12.65 35.21
C ASP A 11 0.02 12.48 33.69
N ASN A 12 -1.20 12.51 33.15
CA ASN A 12 -1.48 12.27 31.73
C ASN A 12 -2.62 13.16 31.23
N ALA A 13 -2.83 13.17 29.91
CA ALA A 13 -3.87 13.98 29.27
C ALA A 13 -5.32 13.53 29.59
N PHE A 14 -5.50 12.33 30.16
CA PHE A 14 -6.81 11.74 30.42
C PHE A 14 -7.34 12.06 31.83
N CYS A 15 -6.48 12.13 32.85
CA CYS A 15 -6.91 12.38 34.23
C CYS A 15 -7.55 13.75 34.49
N PRO A 16 -7.13 14.86 33.86
CA PRO A 16 -7.82 16.14 33.96
C PRO A 16 -9.27 16.12 33.46
N LEU A 17 -9.64 15.12 32.64
CA LEU A 17 -11.01 14.95 32.15
C LEU A 17 -11.94 14.26 33.16
N VAL A 18 -11.41 13.72 34.26
CA VAL A 18 -12.20 13.04 35.31
C VAL A 18 -12.17 13.87 36.58
N GLN A 19 -13.29 14.51 36.92
CA GLN A 19 -13.43 15.25 38.17
C GLN A 19 -13.97 14.34 39.27
N ARG A 20 -13.38 14.43 40.46
CA ARG A 20 -13.75 13.64 41.64
C ARG A 20 -13.96 14.55 42.85
N ARG A 21 -14.85 14.13 43.75
CA ARG A 21 -15.01 14.73 45.09
C ARG A 21 -13.89 14.29 46.02
N ALA A 22 -13.79 14.94 47.17
CA ALA A 22 -12.82 14.60 48.22
C ALA A 22 -12.97 13.16 48.75
N ASP A 23 -14.15 12.55 48.64
CA ASP A 23 -14.39 11.13 48.99
C ASP A 23 -14.04 10.15 47.85
N GLY A 24 -13.46 10.64 46.75
CA GLY A 24 -13.04 9.86 45.60
C GLY A 24 -14.15 9.56 44.58
N ALA A 25 -15.40 9.91 44.87
CA ALA A 25 -16.52 9.68 43.95
C ALA A 25 -16.42 10.59 42.72
N ILE A 26 -16.66 10.03 41.53
CA ILE A 26 -16.66 10.78 40.27
C ILE A 26 -17.88 11.70 40.22
N THR A 27 -17.66 12.97 39.91
CA THR A 27 -18.73 13.96 39.70
C THR A 27 -18.97 14.26 38.24
N GLN A 28 -17.92 14.24 37.43
CA GLN A 28 -18.01 14.60 36.03
C GLN A 28 -16.91 13.92 35.22
N ILE A 29 -17.27 13.51 34.00
CA ILE A 29 -16.32 13.10 32.97
C ILE A 29 -16.53 14.02 31.77
N SER A 30 -15.48 14.76 31.41
CA SER A 30 -15.48 15.62 30.23
C SER A 30 -15.11 14.79 29.01
N VAL A 31 -16.07 14.55 28.12
CA VAL A 31 -15.85 13.84 26.87
C VAL A 31 -15.62 14.85 25.75
N SER A 32 -14.36 15.08 25.41
CA SER A 32 -13.94 15.95 24.31
C SER A 32 -12.87 15.23 23.49
N PRO A 33 -12.80 15.45 22.16
CA PRO A 33 -11.68 14.96 21.38
C PRO A 33 -10.39 15.64 21.86
N ILE A 34 -9.38 14.83 22.17
CA ILE A 34 -8.05 15.27 22.59
C ILE A 34 -7.01 14.67 21.67
N ASN A 35 -5.95 15.43 21.38
CA ASN A 35 -4.84 14.93 20.56
C ASN A 35 -3.93 14.07 21.43
N ILE A 36 -4.13 12.76 21.38
CA ILE A 36 -3.42 11.78 22.20
C ILE A 36 -2.42 10.95 21.42
N GLY A 37 -2.39 11.01 20.10
CA GLY A 37 -1.54 10.16 19.29
C GLY A 37 -0.82 10.93 18.21
N SER A 38 0.15 10.27 17.57
CA SER A 38 0.82 10.82 16.40
C SER A 38 1.05 9.74 15.36
N GLN A 39 0.95 10.12 14.08
CA GLN A 39 1.38 9.29 12.96
C GLN A 39 2.52 10.02 12.26
N LYS A 40 3.58 9.30 11.93
CA LYS A 40 4.67 9.83 11.11
C LYS A 40 5.00 8.87 9.97
N ALA A 41 4.79 9.33 8.75
CA ALA A 41 5.20 8.65 7.52
C ALA A 41 6.25 9.50 6.79
N GLU A 42 7.32 8.85 6.33
CA GLU A 42 8.46 9.46 5.65
C GLU A 42 8.86 8.57 4.48
N GLY A 43 9.07 9.14 3.31
CA GLY A 43 9.43 8.38 2.10
C GLY A 43 9.94 9.27 0.98
N ILE A 44 10.37 8.63 -0.10
CA ILE A 44 10.78 9.26 -1.35
C ILE A 44 9.86 8.76 -2.45
N ASP A 45 9.16 9.67 -3.10
CA ASP A 45 8.41 9.39 -4.32
C ASP A 45 9.23 9.83 -5.53
N PHE A 46 9.26 8.99 -6.55
CA PHE A 46 10.01 9.27 -7.78
C PHE A 46 9.20 8.90 -9.02
N GLY A 47 9.45 9.65 -10.08
CA GLY A 47 8.83 9.46 -11.39
C GLY A 47 9.80 9.80 -12.49
N VAL A 48 9.89 8.94 -13.50
CA VAL A 48 10.70 9.12 -14.70
C VAL A 48 9.82 8.82 -15.91
N GLN A 49 9.83 9.72 -16.89
CA GLN A 49 9.17 9.48 -18.17
C GLN A 49 10.17 9.80 -19.28
N TYR A 50 10.27 8.88 -20.22
CA TYR A 50 11.15 9.00 -21.37
C TYR A 50 10.39 8.59 -22.62
N HIS A 51 10.62 9.33 -23.70
CA HIS A 51 9.97 9.17 -24.99
C HIS A 51 11.05 9.27 -26.05
N GLN A 52 11.06 8.30 -26.97
CA GLN A 52 12.07 8.20 -28.01
C GLN A 52 11.46 7.58 -29.28
N PRO A 53 11.28 8.38 -30.34
CA PRO A 53 10.98 7.84 -31.65
C PRO A 53 12.22 7.17 -32.26
N ILE A 54 12.03 6.00 -32.87
CA ILE A 54 13.06 5.22 -33.59
C ILE A 54 12.47 4.74 -34.91
N GLY A 55 12.71 5.51 -35.98
CA GLY A 55 12.12 5.23 -37.30
C GLY A 55 10.60 5.38 -37.25
N GLU A 56 9.88 4.31 -37.57
CA GLU A 56 8.41 4.26 -37.53
C GLU A 56 7.84 3.85 -36.16
N VAL A 57 8.71 3.49 -35.21
CA VAL A 57 8.30 3.08 -33.87
C VAL A 57 8.42 4.27 -32.93
N ASP A 58 7.35 4.54 -32.21
CA ASP A 58 7.35 5.49 -31.11
C ASP A 58 7.47 4.73 -29.78
N GLY A 59 8.61 4.84 -29.10
CA GLY A 59 8.88 4.16 -27.84
C GLY A 59 8.72 5.08 -26.63
N HIS A 60 8.16 4.55 -25.55
CA HIS A 60 8.12 5.25 -24.26
C HIS A 60 8.49 4.34 -23.09
N LEU A 61 8.96 4.96 -22.02
CA LEU A 61 9.19 4.34 -20.73
C LEU A 61 8.63 5.25 -19.64
N ARG A 62 7.71 4.73 -18.84
CA ARG A 62 7.24 5.38 -17.61
C ARG A 62 7.68 4.56 -16.41
N VAL A 63 8.33 5.18 -15.43
CA VAL A 63 8.67 4.57 -14.15
C VAL A 63 8.14 5.45 -13.04
N SER A 64 7.47 4.86 -12.06
CA SER A 64 7.03 5.56 -10.85
C SER A 64 7.17 4.64 -9.66
N GLY A 65 7.43 5.19 -8.48
CA GLY A 65 7.50 4.39 -7.28
C GLY A 65 7.73 5.20 -6.02
N THR A 66 7.69 4.48 -4.91
CA THR A 66 7.88 5.00 -3.56
C THR A 66 8.91 4.14 -2.84
N TYR A 67 9.84 4.79 -2.14
CA TYR A 67 10.69 4.18 -1.13
C TYR A 67 10.26 4.67 0.26
N LEU A 68 9.76 3.77 1.10
CA LEU A 68 9.33 4.10 2.45
C LEU A 68 10.53 4.13 3.42
N ILE A 69 10.78 5.29 4.01
CA ILE A 69 11.87 5.52 4.99
C ILE A 69 11.38 5.25 6.41
N GLY A 70 10.16 5.65 6.74
CA GLY A 70 9.55 5.44 8.05
C GLY A 70 8.03 5.44 7.98
N ASN A 71 7.40 4.58 8.76
CA ASN A 71 5.97 4.63 9.05
C ASN A 71 5.79 4.15 10.48
N ARG A 72 5.35 5.03 11.36
CA ARG A 72 5.16 4.74 12.78
C ARG A 72 3.97 5.50 13.34
N GLN A 73 3.25 4.83 14.23
CA GLN A 73 2.13 5.37 14.98
C GLN A 73 2.46 5.33 16.47
N GLN A 74 2.15 6.40 17.18
CA GLN A 74 2.13 6.45 18.63
C GLN A 74 0.67 6.61 19.03
N VAL A 75 0.03 5.58 19.57
CA VAL A 75 -1.41 5.66 19.91
C VAL A 75 -1.64 6.56 21.12
N ILE A 76 -0.76 6.48 22.12
CA ILE A 76 -0.76 7.32 23.31
C ILE A 76 0.58 8.05 23.41
N SER A 77 0.52 9.38 23.34
CA SER A 77 1.65 10.29 23.40
C SER A 77 2.35 10.17 24.73
N GLY A 78 3.67 9.92 24.70
CA GLY A 78 4.48 9.73 25.90
C GLY A 78 4.46 8.30 26.45
N ASP A 79 3.62 7.40 25.93
CA ASP A 79 3.64 5.98 26.31
C ASP A 79 4.35 5.13 25.24
N PRO A 80 5.64 4.77 25.46
CA PRO A 80 6.43 4.06 24.46
C PRO A 80 5.90 2.65 24.15
N THR A 81 5.06 2.06 25.02
CA THR A 81 4.50 0.72 24.79
C THR A 81 3.43 0.70 23.69
N THR A 82 2.93 1.89 23.32
CA THR A 82 1.93 2.07 22.26
C THR A 82 2.55 2.48 20.92
N LEU A 83 3.88 2.33 20.79
CA LEU A 83 4.59 2.59 19.54
C LEU A 83 4.41 1.41 18.59
N ASP A 84 3.76 1.69 17.48
CA ASP A 84 3.56 0.79 16.36
C ASP A 84 4.40 1.24 15.16
N ILE A 85 5.12 0.31 14.54
CA ILE A 85 6.05 0.53 13.44
C ILE A 85 5.53 -0.27 12.25
N ALA A 86 4.88 0.41 11.31
CA ALA A 86 4.34 -0.26 10.14
C ALA A 86 5.34 -0.39 8.98
N ARG A 87 6.49 0.31 9.02
CA ARG A 87 7.43 0.24 7.88
C ARG A 87 7.97 -1.18 7.66
N GLY A 88 7.74 -1.69 6.47
CA GLY A 88 8.19 -3.02 6.06
C GLY A 88 7.16 -4.10 6.37
N GLU A 89 5.99 -3.73 6.89
CA GLU A 89 4.84 -4.61 6.96
C GLU A 89 4.20 -4.82 5.59
N ILE A 90 3.30 -5.79 5.52
CA ILE A 90 2.71 -6.29 4.27
C ILE A 90 1.97 -5.21 3.47
N ASP A 91 1.28 -4.30 4.16
CA ASP A 91 0.54 -3.16 3.62
C ASP A 91 1.41 -1.90 3.49
N ASN A 92 2.62 -1.93 4.04
CA ASN A 92 3.59 -0.84 4.07
C ASN A 92 4.99 -1.30 3.60
N PRO A 93 5.10 -1.95 2.43
CA PRO A 93 6.37 -2.46 1.93
C PRO A 93 7.36 -1.33 1.67
N LYS A 94 8.65 -1.64 1.81
CA LYS A 94 9.73 -0.65 1.65
C LYS A 94 9.79 -0.07 0.24
N TRP A 95 9.54 -0.88 -0.78
CA TRP A 95 9.50 -0.44 -2.18
C TRP A 95 8.21 -0.86 -2.86
N ARG A 96 7.63 0.07 -3.61
CA ARG A 96 6.60 -0.17 -4.61
C ARG A 96 6.99 0.56 -5.88
N VAL A 97 7.11 -0.16 -7.00
CA VAL A 97 7.58 0.41 -8.26
C VAL A 97 6.75 -0.12 -9.42
N ASN A 98 6.28 0.79 -10.25
CA ASN A 98 5.66 0.48 -11.54
C ASN A 98 6.59 0.95 -12.66
N ALA A 99 6.92 0.06 -13.59
CA ALA A 99 7.65 0.40 -14.81
C ALA A 99 6.82 -0.02 -16.02
N THR A 100 6.61 0.86 -17.00
CA THR A 100 5.83 0.61 -18.21
C THR A 100 6.63 1.04 -19.42
N PRO A 101 7.50 0.17 -19.95
CA PRO A 101 7.90 0.26 -21.34
C PRO A 101 6.68 0.09 -22.25
N GLY A 102 6.63 0.86 -23.32
CA GLY A 102 5.65 0.69 -24.36
C GLY A 102 6.15 1.18 -25.71
N ILE A 103 5.46 0.73 -26.74
CA ILE A 103 5.74 1.07 -28.13
C ILE A 103 4.44 1.32 -28.88
N THR A 104 4.47 2.23 -29.85
CA THR A 104 3.45 2.40 -30.87
C THR A 104 4.09 2.26 -32.23
N TRP A 105 3.49 1.45 -33.10
CA TRP A 105 3.96 1.22 -34.45
C TRP A 105 2.78 1.08 -35.41
N GLY A 106 2.66 2.05 -36.32
CA GLY A 106 1.51 2.15 -37.23
C GLY A 106 0.21 2.27 -36.44
N GLN A 107 -0.66 1.27 -36.59
CA GLN A 107 -1.97 1.19 -35.92
C GLN A 107 -1.94 0.44 -34.59
N PHE A 108 -0.79 -0.10 -34.16
CA PHE A 108 -0.68 -0.92 -32.96
C PHE A 108 0.03 -0.18 -31.84
N SER A 109 -0.45 -0.33 -30.60
CA SER A 109 0.30 0.08 -29.41
C SER A 109 0.35 -1.04 -28.39
N LEU A 110 1.46 -1.14 -27.68
CA LEU A 110 1.70 -2.11 -26.62
C LEU A 110 2.25 -1.39 -25.39
N ASP A 111 1.62 -1.60 -24.24
CA ASP A 111 2.15 -1.26 -22.92
C ASP A 111 2.37 -2.53 -22.12
N TRP A 112 3.55 -2.67 -21.52
CA TRP A 112 3.88 -3.78 -20.61
C TRP A 112 4.22 -3.21 -19.23
N THR A 113 3.30 -3.31 -18.29
CA THR A 113 3.46 -2.81 -16.92
C THR A 113 4.05 -3.87 -16.00
N LEU A 114 5.19 -3.56 -15.42
CA LEU A 114 5.85 -4.29 -14.35
C LEU A 114 5.45 -3.66 -13.01
N ARG A 115 4.73 -4.40 -12.16
CA ARG A 115 4.37 -3.96 -10.79
C ARG A 115 5.21 -4.72 -9.77
N TYR A 116 6.19 -4.06 -9.17
CA TYR A 116 7.06 -4.62 -8.14
C TYR A 116 6.62 -4.20 -6.73
N ILE A 117 6.53 -5.18 -5.84
CA ILE A 117 6.30 -5.00 -4.40
C ILE A 117 7.43 -5.72 -3.67
N SER A 118 8.21 -5.00 -2.86
CA SER A 118 9.32 -5.60 -2.12
C SER A 118 8.84 -6.58 -1.06
N LYS A 119 9.74 -7.46 -0.62
CA LYS A 119 9.53 -8.30 0.56
C LYS A 119 9.15 -7.46 1.78
N SER A 120 8.34 -8.04 2.64
CA SER A 120 7.79 -7.42 3.84
C SER A 120 7.57 -8.49 4.93
N HIS A 121 6.99 -8.08 6.05
CA HIS A 121 6.58 -8.96 7.13
C HIS A 121 5.10 -8.77 7.46
N VAL A 122 4.47 -9.72 8.15
CA VAL A 122 3.12 -9.53 8.70
C VAL A 122 3.16 -8.55 9.87
N ASP A 123 4.19 -8.62 10.70
CA ASP A 123 4.43 -7.73 11.84
C ASP A 123 5.94 -7.59 12.04
N VAL A 124 6.47 -6.38 11.92
CA VAL A 124 7.92 -6.12 12.04
C VAL A 124 8.41 -6.01 13.48
N GLN A 125 7.50 -5.94 14.45
CA GLN A 125 7.76 -5.87 15.89
C GLN A 125 7.52 -7.21 16.60
N LEU A 126 7.10 -8.25 15.87
CA LEU A 126 6.98 -9.61 16.38
C LEU A 126 8.34 -10.15 16.88
N SER A 127 8.36 -10.78 18.06
CA SER A 127 9.58 -11.37 18.62
C SER A 127 10.01 -12.64 17.87
N ASP A 128 11.27 -13.06 18.07
CA ASP A 128 11.83 -14.27 17.45
C ASP A 128 11.12 -15.55 17.92
N GLU A 129 10.53 -15.56 19.11
CA GLU A 129 9.65 -16.62 19.63
C GLU A 129 8.21 -16.56 19.07
N GLY A 130 7.92 -15.57 18.22
CA GLY A 130 6.64 -15.38 17.56
C GLY A 130 6.32 -16.44 16.50
N ARG A 131 5.32 -16.16 15.66
CA ARG A 131 4.91 -17.09 14.60
C ARG A 131 5.99 -17.26 13.53
N SER A 132 6.12 -18.48 13.02
CA SER A 132 7.04 -18.81 11.93
C SER A 132 6.62 -18.31 10.55
N ASP A 133 5.41 -17.74 10.40
CA ASP A 133 4.81 -17.31 9.13
C ASP A 133 4.83 -15.78 8.93
N ASN A 134 5.81 -15.10 9.54
CA ASN A 134 5.91 -13.65 9.49
C ASN A 134 6.47 -13.10 8.16
N ASP A 135 7.23 -13.90 7.39
CA ASP A 135 7.86 -13.44 6.16
C ASP A 135 6.89 -13.37 4.98
N VAL A 136 6.91 -12.24 4.26
CA VAL A 136 6.15 -12.01 3.04
C VAL A 136 7.10 -11.80 1.88
N SER A 137 7.09 -12.76 0.94
CA SER A 137 7.96 -12.70 -0.24
C SER A 137 7.56 -11.57 -1.19
N SER A 138 8.56 -10.97 -1.86
CA SER A 138 8.31 -9.96 -2.90
C SER A 138 7.47 -10.50 -4.06
N ARG A 139 6.84 -9.59 -4.81
CA ARG A 139 6.11 -9.92 -6.04
C ARG A 139 6.46 -8.99 -7.19
N LEU A 140 6.46 -9.57 -8.40
CA LEU A 140 6.58 -8.86 -9.65
C LEU A 140 5.45 -9.33 -10.57
N TYR A 141 4.45 -8.47 -10.75
CA TYR A 141 3.37 -8.73 -11.69
C TYR A 141 3.69 -8.10 -13.05
N ASN A 142 3.20 -8.75 -14.09
CA ASN A 142 3.40 -8.35 -15.48
C ASN A 142 2.03 -8.19 -16.10
N ASP A 143 1.65 -6.97 -16.45
CA ASP A 143 0.38 -6.69 -17.11
C ASP A 143 0.65 -6.22 -18.53
N LEU A 144 -0.13 -6.72 -19.48
CA LEU A 144 0.01 -6.42 -20.89
C LEU A 144 -1.25 -5.71 -21.37
N TYR A 145 -1.09 -4.63 -22.13
CA TYR A 145 -2.20 -3.93 -22.78
C TYR A 145 -1.83 -3.65 -24.23
N LEU A 146 -2.63 -4.20 -25.16
CA LEU A 146 -2.45 -4.08 -26.59
C LEU A 146 -3.65 -3.33 -27.18
N THR A 147 -3.40 -2.37 -28.06
CA THR A 147 -4.44 -1.70 -28.85
C THR A 147 -4.17 -1.82 -30.34
N MET A 148 -5.25 -1.78 -31.12
CA MET A 148 -5.21 -1.66 -32.57
C MET A 148 -6.24 -0.63 -33.03
N ASP A 149 -5.77 0.45 -33.63
CA ASP A 149 -6.61 1.46 -34.27
C ASP A 149 -7.16 0.90 -35.58
N VAL A 150 -8.49 0.78 -35.68
CA VAL A 150 -9.17 0.32 -36.90
C VAL A 150 -9.36 1.48 -37.87
N ASN A 151 -9.74 2.62 -37.31
CA ASN A 151 -9.89 3.90 -37.98
C ASN A 151 -9.84 5.01 -36.92
N ARG A 152 -10.18 6.25 -37.30
CA ARG A 152 -10.13 7.42 -36.39
C ARG A 152 -11.14 7.36 -35.23
N ASP A 153 -12.18 6.55 -35.38
CA ASP A 153 -13.35 6.52 -34.51
C ASP A 153 -13.54 5.16 -33.80
N ALA A 154 -12.66 4.18 -34.06
CA ALA A 154 -12.76 2.83 -33.53
C ALA A 154 -11.39 2.20 -33.22
N GLN A 155 -11.26 1.64 -32.03
CA GLN A 155 -10.06 0.96 -31.54
C GLN A 155 -10.44 -0.36 -30.86
N PHE A 156 -9.77 -1.45 -31.22
CA PHE A 156 -9.81 -2.71 -30.47
C PHE A 156 -8.73 -2.70 -29.39
N TYR A 157 -9.01 -3.31 -28.24
CA TYR A 157 -8.02 -3.52 -27.19
C TYR A 157 -8.10 -4.91 -26.55
N LEU A 158 -6.96 -5.41 -26.11
CA LEU A 158 -6.78 -6.63 -25.33
C LEU A 158 -5.91 -6.29 -24.12
N GLY A 159 -6.36 -6.64 -22.93
CA GLY A 159 -5.58 -6.54 -21.71
C GLY A 159 -5.44 -7.87 -20.99
N ILE A 160 -4.28 -8.08 -20.39
CA ILE A 160 -3.95 -9.24 -19.57
C ILE A 160 -3.30 -8.74 -18.29
N ASN A 161 -4.01 -8.84 -17.16
CA ASN A 161 -3.41 -8.61 -15.86
C ASN A 161 -2.79 -9.90 -15.35
N ASN A 162 -1.62 -9.79 -14.69
CA ASN A 162 -0.89 -10.94 -14.15
C ASN A 162 -0.61 -12.02 -15.22
N LEU A 163 0.05 -11.62 -16.31
CA LEU A 163 0.37 -12.43 -17.49
C LEU A 163 1.01 -13.78 -17.17
N PHE A 164 1.79 -13.86 -16.08
CA PHE A 164 2.48 -15.09 -15.68
C PHE A 164 1.75 -15.89 -14.60
N ASP A 165 0.53 -15.48 -14.21
CA ASP A 165 -0.27 -16.14 -13.18
C ASP A 165 0.49 -16.30 -11.86
N VAL A 166 1.10 -15.21 -11.41
CA VAL A 166 1.85 -15.16 -10.16
C VAL A 166 0.87 -15.11 -9.00
N ASP A 167 0.90 -16.13 -8.15
CA ASP A 167 0.12 -16.18 -6.91
C ASP A 167 0.56 -15.08 -5.91
N PRO A 168 -0.34 -14.61 -5.03
CA PRO A 168 0.07 -13.76 -3.91
C PRO A 168 1.08 -14.50 -2.99
N PRO A 169 1.89 -13.79 -2.20
CA PRO A 169 2.75 -14.44 -1.21
C PRO A 169 1.92 -15.16 -0.17
N TYR A 170 2.34 -16.35 0.24
CA TYR A 170 1.70 -17.04 1.34
C TYR A 170 2.01 -16.31 2.65
N SER A 171 0.97 -15.86 3.37
CA SER A 171 1.07 -15.31 4.72
C SER A 171 -0.28 -15.43 5.44
N ALA A 172 -0.30 -15.13 6.74
CA ALA A 172 -1.54 -15.09 7.53
C ALA A 172 -2.55 -14.03 7.05
N GLU A 173 -2.10 -13.05 6.26
CA GLU A 173 -2.90 -11.88 5.83
C GLU A 173 -3.37 -12.00 4.37
N THR A 174 -2.54 -12.54 3.47
CA THR A 174 -2.83 -12.56 2.02
C THR A 174 -3.97 -13.48 1.63
N PHE A 175 -4.21 -14.55 2.37
CA PHE A 175 -5.31 -15.49 2.09
C PHE A 175 -6.68 -14.80 2.10
N GLN A 176 -6.83 -13.68 2.83
CA GLN A 176 -8.08 -12.94 2.88
C GLN A 176 -8.38 -12.16 1.58
N GLY A 177 -7.37 -11.90 0.74
CA GLY A 177 -7.51 -11.07 -0.47
C GLY A 177 -8.00 -9.64 -0.21
N THR A 178 -8.02 -9.20 1.04
CA THR A 178 -8.54 -7.90 1.51
C THR A 178 -7.67 -7.38 2.66
N GLY A 179 -8.02 -6.21 3.21
CA GLY A 179 -7.30 -5.64 4.35
C GLY A 179 -5.81 -5.42 4.03
N ARG A 180 -4.95 -5.93 4.90
CA ARG A 180 -3.49 -5.76 4.79
C ARG A 180 -2.89 -6.52 3.60
N GLY A 181 -3.56 -7.59 3.14
CA GLY A 181 -3.16 -8.40 1.99
C GLY A 181 -3.59 -7.84 0.62
N ALA A 182 -4.40 -6.78 0.58
CA ALA A 182 -5.02 -6.25 -0.64
C ALA A 182 -4.04 -5.66 -1.67
N LEU A 183 -2.77 -5.47 -1.30
CA LEU A 183 -1.74 -5.00 -2.23
C LEU A 183 -1.35 -6.04 -3.29
N PHE A 184 -1.63 -7.32 -3.05
CA PHE A 184 -1.28 -8.41 -3.95
C PHE A 184 -2.47 -8.83 -4.82
N ASP A 185 -2.18 -9.28 -6.03
CA ASP A 185 -3.19 -9.84 -6.93
C ASP A 185 -3.73 -11.16 -6.35
N ASN A 186 -5.04 -11.22 -6.10
CA ASN A 186 -5.74 -12.37 -5.53
C ASN A 186 -6.68 -13.06 -6.54
N ILE A 187 -6.71 -12.59 -7.79
CA ILE A 187 -7.54 -13.17 -8.87
C ILE A 187 -6.71 -14.14 -9.71
N GLY A 188 -5.42 -13.84 -9.89
CA GLY A 188 -4.56 -14.56 -10.84
C GLY A 188 -4.62 -13.91 -12.22
N ARG A 189 -4.38 -14.69 -13.28
CA ARG A 189 -4.41 -14.17 -14.65
C ARG A 189 -5.81 -13.77 -15.08
N TYR A 190 -5.98 -12.49 -15.44
CA TYR A 190 -7.25 -11.94 -15.90
C TYR A 190 -7.13 -11.33 -17.30
N ILE A 191 -7.92 -11.83 -18.25
CA ILE A 191 -7.90 -11.41 -19.66
C ILE A 191 -9.21 -10.70 -19.99
N TYR A 192 -9.11 -9.56 -20.66
CA TYR A 192 -10.27 -8.78 -21.10
C TYR A 192 -10.03 -8.19 -22.50
N VAL A 193 -11.11 -8.06 -23.27
CA VAL A 193 -11.09 -7.54 -24.65
C VAL A 193 -12.26 -6.58 -24.83
N GLY A 194 -12.09 -5.57 -25.68
CA GLY A 194 -13.17 -4.64 -25.98
C GLY A 194 -12.92 -3.75 -27.18
N VAL A 195 -13.89 -2.86 -27.41
CA VAL A 195 -13.89 -1.87 -28.49
C VAL A 195 -14.21 -0.51 -27.89
N ASN A 196 -13.40 0.49 -28.22
CA ASN A 196 -13.71 1.89 -27.95
C ASN A 196 -14.18 2.53 -29.25
N SER A 197 -15.34 3.22 -29.22
CA SER A 197 -15.84 3.96 -30.38
C SER A 197 -16.34 5.35 -29.99
N LYS A 198 -16.09 6.33 -30.86
CA LYS A 198 -16.54 7.72 -30.72
C LYS A 198 -17.54 8.05 -31.84
N PHE A 199 -18.57 8.81 -31.52
CA PHE A 199 -19.66 9.23 -32.41
C PHE A 199 -19.91 10.73 -32.32
#